data_AF-A0A0B7NYB7-F1
#
_entry.id   AF-A0A0B7NYB7-F1
#
_cell.length_a   1.000
_cell.length_b   1.000
_cell.length_c   1.000
_cell.angle_alpha   90.00
_cell.angle_beta   90.00
_cell.angle_gamma   90.00
#
_symmetry.space_group_name_H-M   'P 1'
#
loop_
_entity.id
_entity.type
_entity.pdbx_description
1 polymer ?
#
loop_
_entity_poly.entity_id
_entity_poly.type
_entity_poly.pdbx_seq_one_letter_code
_entity_poly.pdbx_strand_id
1 'polypeptide(L)' 'MSNVRRRDRGSLVDARKVGLWIEGPADARLTALADAADTTRSALTQWLIERIDVDANGVPVGWTSDHPREEELPIDTR' A
#
# COMPACT_ATOMS: atom_id res chain seq x y z
N MET A 1 -30.45 -35.41 3.99
CA MET A 1 -30.13 -35.05 2.60
C MET A 1 -29.21 -33.84 2.62
N SER A 2 -27.97 -33.96 2.17
CA SER A 2 -27.00 -32.85 2.20
C SER A 2 -27.00 -32.11 0.86
N ASN A 3 -27.38 -30.84 0.86
CA ASN A 3 -27.49 -29.96 -0.32
C ASN A 3 -26.13 -29.40 -0.76
N VAL A 4 -25.09 -30.23 -0.83
CA VAL A 4 -23.75 -29.77 -1.23
C VAL A 4 -23.54 -30.04 -2.72
N ARG A 5 -23.77 -29.00 -3.54
CA ARG A 5 -23.46 -29.04 -4.97
C ARG A 5 -21.96 -28.79 -5.17
N ARG A 6 -21.26 -29.74 -5.78
CA ARG A 6 -19.81 -29.64 -6.06
C ARG A 6 -19.55 -28.50 -7.03
N ARG A 7 -18.58 -27.64 -6.73
CA ARG A 7 -18.10 -26.56 -7.63
C ARG A 7 -17.20 -27.13 -8.73
N ASP A 8 -17.18 -26.47 -9.88
CA ASP A 8 -16.33 -26.84 -11.00
C ASP A 8 -14.84 -26.66 -10.68
N ARG A 9 -14.01 -27.56 -11.21
CA ARG A 9 -12.56 -27.51 -11.00
C ARG A 9 -12.01 -26.23 -11.64
N GLY A 10 -11.33 -25.41 -10.84
CA GLY A 10 -10.75 -24.12 -11.28
C GLY A 10 -11.68 -22.91 -11.11
N SER A 11 -12.90 -23.10 -10.60
CA SER A 11 -13.84 -21.99 -10.36
C SER A 11 -13.55 -21.19 -9.08
N LEU A 12 -12.57 -21.62 -8.29
CA LEU A 12 -12.18 -20.95 -7.05
C LEU A 12 -11.05 -19.97 -7.37
N VAL A 13 -11.37 -18.68 -7.28
CA VAL A 13 -10.36 -17.61 -7.23
C VAL A 13 -9.86 -17.53 -5.80
N ASP A 14 -8.55 -17.59 -5.61
CA ASP A 14 -7.96 -17.43 -4.29
C ASP A 14 -8.34 -16.07 -3.69
N ALA A 15 -8.77 -16.08 -2.43
CA ALA A 15 -9.08 -14.87 -1.70
C ALA A 15 -7.78 -14.05 -1.56
N ARG A 16 -7.68 -12.95 -2.28
CA ARG A 16 -6.62 -11.96 -2.09
C ARG A 16 -7.04 -11.02 -0.97
N LYS A 17 -6.12 -10.72 -0.05
CA LYS A 17 -6.37 -9.73 1.00
C LYS A 17 -6.75 -8.39 0.35
N VAL A 18 -7.80 -7.74 0.86
CA VAL A 18 -8.31 -6.48 0.31
C VAL A 18 -7.23 -5.39 0.23
N GLY A 19 -6.31 -5.33 1.21
CA GLY A 19 -5.16 -4.43 1.17
C GLY A 19 -4.28 -4.60 -0.08
N LEU A 20 -4.08 -5.84 -0.52
CA LEU A 20 -3.30 -6.15 -1.74
C LEU A 20 -3.97 -5.63 -3.02
N TRP A 21 -5.30 -5.51 -3.02
CA TRP A 21 -6.05 -4.98 -4.17
C TRP A 21 -5.95 -3.46 -4.27
N ILE A 22 -5.97 -2.76 -3.12
CA ILE A 22 -5.84 -1.30 -3.05
C ILE A 22 -4.40 -0.88 -3.37
N GLU A 23 -3.41 -1.66 -2.92
CA GLU A 23 -1.98 -1.41 -3.18
C GLU A 23 -1.55 -1.77 -4.61
N GLY A 24 -2.33 -2.58 -5.33
CA GLY A 24 -1.98 -3.09 -6.66
C GLY A 24 -1.57 -2.01 -7.68
N PRO A 25 -2.34 -0.91 -7.86
CA PRO A 25 -1.95 0.18 -8.76
C PRO A 25 -0.67 0.90 -8.34
N ALA A 26 -0.47 1.09 -7.03
CA ALA A 26 0.74 1.73 -6.50
C ALA A 26 1.97 0.85 -6.70
N ASP A 27 1.84 -0.46 -6.49
CA ASP A 27 2.90 -1.44 -6.69
C ASP A 27 3.31 -1.55 -8.18
N ALA A 28 2.32 -1.53 -9.09
CA ALA A 28 2.58 -1.50 -10.52
C ALA A 28 3.33 -0.23 -10.94
N ARG A 29 2.93 0.93 -10.41
CA ARG A 29 3.60 2.20 -10.68
C ARG A 29 5.04 2.22 -10.14
N LEU A 30 5.25 1.73 -8.92
CA LEU A 30 6.58 1.64 -8.33
C LEU A 30 7.49 0.69 -9.13
N THR A 31 6.94 -0.43 -9.60
CA THR A 31 7.66 -1.37 -10.47
C THR A 31 8.10 -0.70 -11.77
N ALA A 32 7.18 -0.01 -12.45
CA ALA A 32 7.50 0.71 -13.69
C ALA A 32 8.58 1.80 -13.50
N LEU A 33 8.56 2.50 -12.36
CA LEU A 33 9.60 3.49 -12.03
C LEU A 33 10.96 2.84 -11.76
N ALA A 34 10.98 1.69 -11.09
CA ALA A 34 12.22 0.95 -10.83
C ALA A 34 12.83 0.41 -12.13
N ASP A 35 12.00 -0.14 -13.01
CA ASP A 35 12.42 -0.62 -14.34
C ASP A 35 12.99 0.52 -15.19
N ALA A 36 12.30 1.68 -15.22
CA ALA A 36 12.76 2.85 -15.96
C ALA A 36 14.08 3.44 -15.43
N ALA A 37 14.38 3.23 -14.14
CA ALA A 37 15.60 3.67 -13.48
C ALA A 37 16.71 2.59 -13.48
N ASP A 38 16.51 1.46 -14.17
CA ASP A 38 17.41 0.30 -14.22
C ASP A 38 17.87 -0.14 -12.82
N THR A 39 16.90 -0.25 -11.89
CA THR A 39 17.18 -0.59 -10.50
C THR A 39 16.11 -1.49 -9.91
N THR A 40 16.37 -2.00 -8.70
CA THR A 40 15.37 -2.78 -7.96
C THR A 40 14.37 -1.86 -7.26
N ARG A 41 13.14 -2.33 -7.08
CA ARG A 41 12.13 -1.59 -6.30
C ARG A 41 12.62 -1.21 -4.91
N SER A 42 13.32 -2.11 -4.22
CA SER A 42 13.84 -1.85 -2.88
C SER A 42 14.88 -0.72 -2.89
N ALA A 43 15.77 -0.71 -3.87
CA ALA A 43 16.76 0.36 -4.02
C ALA A 43 16.10 1.70 -4.36
N LEU A 44 15.10 1.70 -5.25
CA LEU A 44 14.32 2.91 -5.55
C LEU A 44 13.58 3.43 -4.30
N THR A 45 12.92 2.54 -3.56
CA THR A 45 12.22 2.92 -2.31
C THR A 45 13.19 3.50 -1.29
N GLN A 46 14.35 2.87 -1.09
CA GLN A 46 15.38 3.38 -0.18
C GLN A 46 15.82 4.79 -0.59
N TRP A 47 16.11 4.99 -1.88
CA TRP A 47 16.50 6.29 -2.40
C TRP A 47 15.41 7.36 -2.24
N LEU A 48 14.14 7.01 -2.42
CA LEU A 48 13.00 7.92 -2.20
C LEU A 48 12.90 8.32 -0.73
N ILE A 49 13.07 7.37 0.19
CA ILE A 49 13.05 7.61 1.64
C ILE A 49 14.20 8.54 2.05
N GLU A 50 15.39 8.36 1.48
CA GLU A 50 16.57 9.20 1.80
C GLU A 50 16.45 10.63 1.27
N ARG A 51 15.58 10.88 0.29
CA ARG A 51 15.44 12.18 -0.38
C ARG A 51 14.21 12.97 0.01
N ILE A 52 13.24 12.35 0.67
CA ILE A 52 12.03 13.04 1.07
C ILE A 52 12.37 14.07 2.15
N ASP A 53 11.89 15.30 1.97
CA ASP A 53 12.01 16.32 2.99
C ASP A 53 11.07 16.00 4.16
N VAL A 54 11.58 16.10 5.38
CA VAL A 54 10.84 15.74 6.59
C VAL A 54 10.80 16.91 7.56
N ASP A 55 9.68 17.05 8.25
CA ASP A 55 9.53 18.03 9.32
C ASP A 55 10.32 17.62 10.58
N ALA A 56 10.22 18.43 11.64
CA ALA A 56 10.89 18.17 12.92
C ALA A 56 10.46 16.85 13.61
N ASN A 57 9.33 16.26 13.18
CA ASN A 57 8.81 15.00 13.71
C ASN A 57 9.16 13.80 12.82
N GLY A 58 9.94 14.00 11.75
CA GLY A 58 10.27 12.96 10.78
C GLY A 58 9.11 12.61 9.85
N VAL A 59 8.10 13.47 9.74
CA VAL A 59 6.96 13.28 8.83
C VAL A 59 7.24 13.98 7.51
N PRO A 60 6.96 13.36 6.35
CA PRO A 60 7.14 14.03 5.07
C PRO A 60 6.40 15.38 5.00
N VAL A 61 7.10 16.40 4.53
CA VAL A 61 6.51 17.75 4.38
C VAL A 61 5.26 17.67 3.48
N GLY A 62 4.15 18.25 3.95
CA GLY A 62 2.86 18.22 3.24
C GLY A 62 2.00 16.97 3.49
N TRP A 63 2.53 15.92 4.15
CA TRP A 63 1.77 14.69 4.39
C TRP A 63 0.47 14.93 5.18
N THR A 64 0.56 15.66 6.30
CA THR A 64 -0.57 15.91 7.20
C THR A 64 -1.60 16.86 6.59
N SER A 65 -1.20 17.76 5.68
CA SER A 65 -2.15 18.62 4.95
C SER A 65 -2.90 17.85 3.87
N ASP A 66 -2.21 16.95 3.18
CA ASP A 66 -2.79 16.17 2.07
C ASP A 66 -3.62 14.98 2.57
N HIS A 67 -3.34 14.53 3.80
CA HIS A 67 -4.02 13.43 4.48
C HIS A 67 -4.48 13.88 5.88
N PRO A 68 -5.47 14.78 5.95
CA PRO A 68 -5.96 15.28 7.22
C PRO A 68 -6.64 14.15 7.98
N ARG A 69 -6.34 14.05 9.28
CA ARG A 69 -6.90 13.03 10.18
C ARG A 69 -8.28 13.45 10.71
N GLU A 70 -9.20 13.76 9.79
CA GLU A 70 -10.49 14.39 10.12
C GLU A 70 -11.43 13.46 10.92
N GLU A 71 -11.22 12.15 10.84
CA GLU A 71 -12.09 11.13 11.47
C GLU A 71 -11.39 10.31 12.58
N GLU A 72 -10.17 10.68 12.99
CA GLU A 72 -9.51 10.00 14.10
C GLU A 72 -10.15 10.41 15.44
N LEU A 73 -10.69 9.44 16.17
CA LEU A 73 -11.10 9.65 17.56
C LEU A 73 -9.88 10.06 18.39
N PRO A 74 -10.01 10.98 19.36
CA PRO A 74 -8.90 11.38 20.20
C PRO A 74 -8.31 10.14 20.90
N ILE A 75 -7.02 9.90 20.69
CA ILE A 75 -6.28 8.93 21.50
C ILE A 75 -6.00 9.66 22.82
N ASP A 76 -6.76 9.33 23.87
CA ASP A 76 -6.51 9.81 25.24
C ASP A 76 -5.08 9.40 25.65
N THR A 77 -4.10 10.29 25.46
CA THR A 77 -2.76 10.14 26.03
C THR A 77 -2.81 10.62 27.48
N ARG A 78 -2.92 9.68 28.41
CA ARG A 78 -2.58 9.88 29.83
C ARG A 78 -1.08 9.78 30.06
#